data_AF-G2JB68-F1
#
_entry.id   AF-G2JB68-F1
#
_cell.length_a   1.000
_cell.length_b   1.000
_cell.length_c   1.000
_cell.angle_alpha   90.00
_cell.angle_beta   90.00
_cell.angle_gamma   90.00
#
_symmetry.space_group_name_H-M   'P 1'
#
loop_
_entity.id
_entity.type
_entity.pdbx_description
1 polymer ?
#
loop_
_entity_poly.entity_id
_entity_poly.type
_entity_poly.pdbx_seq_one_letter_code
_entity_poly.pdbx_strand_id
1 'polypeptide(L)' 'MSADKISHYMMSAMFLSRANAAVRKAVDRLKAKGIEPAYVIRCPEDAAQEVSGQVLKVSVSQSSIKPKPLKVA' A
#
# COMPACT_ATOMS: atom_id res chain seq x y z
N MET A 1 1.55 22.70 -25.33
CA MET A 1 1.15 22.05 -24.07
C MET A 1 2.07 20.86 -23.84
N SER A 2 2.90 20.89 -22.78
CA SER A 2 3.93 19.88 -22.47
C SER A 2 3.69 19.16 -21.14
N ALA A 3 2.59 19.45 -20.46
CA ALA A 3 2.28 18.97 -19.11
C ALA A 3 2.05 17.45 -19.04
N ASP A 4 1.71 16.80 -20.16
CA ASP A 4 1.28 15.39 -20.14
C ASP A 4 2.42 14.39 -20.22
N LYS A 5 3.65 14.81 -20.57
CA LYS A 5 4.77 13.86 -20.77
C LYS A 5 5.19 13.18 -19.47
N ILE A 6 5.25 13.95 -18.39
CA ILE A 6 5.62 13.43 -17.06
C ILE A 6 4.50 12.53 -16.54
N SER A 7 3.26 13.01 -16.61
CA SER A 7 2.08 12.24 -16.21
C SER A 7 2.00 10.90 -16.95
N HIS A 8 2.22 10.91 -18.27
CA HIS A 8 2.20 9.71 -19.09
C HIS A 8 3.35 8.76 -18.74
N TYR A 9 4.54 9.29 -18.46
CA TYR A 9 5.65 8.47 -17.98
C TYR A 9 5.34 7.85 -16.61
N MET A 10 4.75 8.60 -15.68
CA MET A 10 4.38 8.08 -14.35
C MET A 10 3.34 6.96 -14.43
N MET A 11 2.43 7.01 -15.41
CA MET A 11 1.46 5.94 -15.66
C MET A 11 2.03 4.78 -16.48
N SER A 12 3.25 4.92 -17.03
CA SER A 12 3.85 3.89 -17.86
C SER A 12 4.29 2.67 -17.05
N ALA A 13 4.21 1.49 -17.68
CA ALA A 13 4.73 0.25 -17.11
C ALA A 13 6.22 0.33 -16.77
N MET A 14 6.98 1.12 -17.52
CA MET A 14 8.42 1.34 -17.30
C MET A 14 8.67 2.04 -15.96
N PHE A 15 7.91 3.09 -15.65
CA PHE A 15 8.00 3.77 -14.37
C PHE A 15 7.58 2.84 -13.23
N LEU A 16 6.45 2.14 -13.38
CA LEU A 16 5.96 1.21 -12.36
C LEU A 16 7.00 0.12 -12.02
N SER A 17 7.64 -0.46 -13.03
CA SER A 17 8.70 -1.46 -12.84
C SER A 17 9.90 -0.89 -12.06
N ARG A 18 10.35 0.33 -12.43
CA ARG A 18 11.47 1.01 -11.75
C ARG A 18 11.12 1.39 -10.31
N ALA A 19 9.93 1.91 -10.08
CA ALA A 19 9.43 2.25 -8.75
C ALA A 19 9.37 1.00 -7.86
N ASN A 20 8.78 -0.08 -8.36
CA ASN A 20 8.69 -1.35 -7.62
C ASN A 20 10.08 -1.93 -7.30
N ALA A 21 11.03 -1.86 -8.23
CA ALA A 21 12.40 -2.30 -7.99
C ALA A 21 13.10 -1.47 -6.90
N ALA A 22 12.92 -0.14 -6.90
CA ALA A 22 13.47 0.75 -5.89
C ALA A 22 12.85 0.48 -4.50
N VAL A 23 11.53 0.32 -4.43
CA VAL A 23 10.81 -0.02 -3.19
C VAL A 23 11.29 -1.35 -2.62
N ARG A 24 11.42 -2.39 -3.45
CA ARG A 24 11.96 -3.69 -3.03
C ARG A 24 13.34 -3.56 -2.40
N LYS A 25 14.25 -2.84 -3.07
CA LYS A 25 15.61 -2.61 -2.56
C LYS A 25 15.60 -1.86 -1.22
N ALA A 26 14.70 -0.90 -1.03
CA ALA A 26 14.55 -0.19 0.23
C ALA A 26 14.02 -1.12 1.34
N VAL A 27 13.01 -1.93 1.05
CA VAL A 27 12.46 -2.93 1.97
C VAL A 27 13.52 -3.95 2.38
N ASP A 28 14.32 -4.45 1.44
CA ASP A 28 15.39 -5.41 1.74
C ASP A 28 16.44 -4.81 2.71
N ARG A 29 16.77 -3.53 2.54
CA ARG A 29 17.67 -2.81 3.45
C ARG A 29 17.06 -2.60 4.84
N LEU A 30 15.75 -2.38 4.94
CA LEU A 30 15.06 -2.23 6.22
C LEU A 30 14.98 -3.58 6.95
N LYS A 31 14.69 -4.67 6.23
CA LYS A 31 14.73 -6.03 6.76
C LYS A 31 16.11 -6.40 7.29
N ALA A 32 17.18 -6.05 6.55
CA ALA A 32 18.55 -6.27 7.01
C ALA A 32 18.89 -5.52 8.31
N LYS A 33 18.15 -4.44 8.63
CA LYS A 33 18.24 -3.70 9.88
C LYS A 33 17.28 -4.21 10.97
N GLY A 34 16.58 -5.32 10.73
CA GLY A 34 15.60 -5.89 11.65
C GLY A 34 14.23 -5.19 11.66
N ILE A 35 13.95 -4.33 10.69
CA ILE A 35 12.66 -3.65 10.57
C ILE A 35 11.79 -4.45 9.59
N GLU A 36 10.77 -5.12 10.12
CA GLU A 36 9.84 -5.88 9.30
C GLU A 36 8.82 -4.96 8.59
N PRO A 37 8.55 -5.16 7.29
CA PRO A 37 7.55 -4.39 6.59
C PRO A 37 6.13 -4.82 7.00
N ALA A 38 5.28 -3.84 7.31
CA ALA A 38 3.85 -4.04 7.42
C ALA A 38 3.19 -3.82 6.04
N TYR A 39 2.55 -4.85 5.50
CA TYR A 39 1.82 -4.75 4.25
C TYR A 39 0.34 -4.46 4.54
N VAL A 40 -0.18 -3.37 3.96
CA VAL A 40 -1.59 -3.02 4.01
C VAL A 40 -2.20 -3.36 2.66
N ILE A 41 -3.13 -4.33 2.64
CA ILE A 41 -3.94 -4.61 1.47
C ILE A 41 -5.05 -3.56 1.43
N ARG A 42 -5.08 -2.75 0.39
CA ARG A 42 -6.21 -1.84 0.14
C ARG A 42 -7.16 -2.54 -0.81
N CYS A 43 -8.42 -2.72 -0.38
CA CYS A 43 -9.46 -3.13 -1.31
C CYS A 43 -9.66 -2.01 -2.34
N PRO A 44 -10.03 -2.32 -3.59
CA PRO A 44 -10.23 -1.31 -4.63
C PRO A 44 -11.27 -0.24 -4.21
N GLU A 45 -12.31 -0.64 -3.45
CA GLU A 45 -13.27 0.28 -2.84
C GLU A 45 -12.63 1.29 -1.85
N ASP A 46 -11.57 0.91 -1.14
CA ASP A 46 -10.87 1.76 -0.16
C ASP A 46 -9.72 2.57 -0.76
N ALA A 47 -9.29 2.24 -1.98
CA ALA A 47 -8.15 2.87 -2.64
C ALA A 47 -8.46 4.27 -3.19
N ALA A 48 -9.74 4.60 -3.36
CA ALA A 48 -10.22 5.86 -3.93
C ALA A 48 -10.54 6.95 -2.89
N GLN A 49 -10.24 6.75 -1.61
CA GLN A 49 -10.38 7.83 -0.63
C GLN A 49 -9.15 8.74 -0.68
N GLU A 50 -9.31 9.83 -1.45
CA GLU A 50 -8.41 10.97 -1.52
C GLU A 50 -8.03 11.40 -0.10
N VAL A 51 -6.74 11.27 0.25
CA VAL A 51 -6.22 11.73 1.54
C VAL A 51 -6.08 13.25 1.45
N SER A 52 -7.19 13.95 1.62
CA SER A 52 -7.20 15.38 1.92
C SER A 52 -6.69 15.56 3.35
N GLY A 53 -5.52 16.19 3.47
CA GLY A 53 -5.09 16.99 4.62
C GLY A 53 -5.28 16.44 6.05
N GLN A 54 -4.14 16.31 6.72
CA GLN A 54 -3.95 16.33 8.19
C GLN A 54 -4.00 15.01 8.97
N VAL A 55 -2.81 14.68 9.47
CA VAL A 55 -2.48 14.39 10.88
C VAL A 55 -3.20 13.20 11.54
N LEU A 56 -2.39 12.15 11.77
CA LEU A 56 -2.34 11.30 12.96
C LEU A 56 -3.63 11.19 13.80
N LYS A 57 -4.27 10.02 13.74
CA LYS A 57 -4.69 9.33 14.97
C LYS A 57 -4.64 7.82 14.78
N VAL A 58 -3.52 7.24 15.21
CA VAL A 58 -3.42 5.81 15.52
C VAL A 58 -4.32 5.55 16.72
N SER A 59 -5.46 4.90 16.52
CA SER A 59 -6.17 4.14 17.56
C SER A 59 -7.36 3.40 16.95
N VAL A 60 -7.24 2.10 16.73
CA VAL A 60 -8.39 1.20 16.86
C VAL A 60 -7.94 -0.02 17.66
N SER A 61 -8.09 0.10 18.97
CA SER A 61 -8.39 -1.03 19.84
C SER A 61 -9.78 -1.54 19.46
N GLN A 62 -9.90 -2.80 19.04
CA GLN A 62 -11.16 -3.58 19.09
C GLN A 62 -10.81 -5.05 18.82
N SER A 63 -10.54 -5.84 19.86
CA SER A 63 -11.54 -6.56 20.66
C SER A 63 -12.42 -7.51 19.82
N SER A 64 -12.01 -8.77 19.79
CA SER A 64 -12.85 -9.98 19.82
C SER A 64 -14.13 -9.99 18.97
N ILE A 65 -14.07 -10.53 17.76
CA ILE A 65 -15.19 -11.29 17.18
C ILE A 65 -14.62 -12.50 16.40
N LYS A 66 -14.80 -13.71 16.94
CA LYS A 66 -14.58 -15.00 16.23
C LYS A 66 -15.79 -15.31 15.33
N PRO A 67 -15.64 -15.56 14.02
CA PRO A 67 -16.66 -16.25 13.23
C PRO A 67 -16.35 -17.76 13.09
N LYS A 68 -17.40 -18.58 13.22
CA LYS A 68 -17.44 -20.06 13.13
C LYS A 68 -17.08 -20.61 11.74
N PRO A 69 -16.58 -21.87 11.63
CA PRO A 69 -16.37 -22.52 10.34
C PRO A 69 -17.69 -23.01 9.71
N LEU A 70 -17.90 -22.69 8.43
CA LEU A 70 -18.98 -23.25 7.60
C LEU A 70 -18.58 -24.65 7.11
N LYS A 71 -19.49 -25.62 7.32
CA LYS A 71 -19.36 -27.02 6.88
C LYS A 71 -19.82 -27.12 5.44
N VAL A 72 -18.95 -27.57 4.53
CA VAL A 72 -19.30 -27.91 3.14
C VAL A 72 -19.90 -29.32 3.14
N ALA A 73 -21.10 -29.44 2.58
CA ALA A 73 -21.78 -30.72 2.34
C ALA A 73 -21.35 -31.32 1.01
#